data_AF-A0A4R1UVG8-F1
#
_entry.id   AF-A0A4R1UVG8-F1
#
_cell.length_a   1.000
_cell.length_b   1.000
_cell.length_c   1.000
_cell.angle_alpha   90.00
_cell.angle_beta   90.00
_cell.angle_gamma   90.00
#
_symmetry.space_group_name_H-M   'P 1'
#
loop_
_entity.id
_entity.type
_entity.pdbx_description
1 polymer ?
#
loop_
_entity_poly.entity_id
_entity_poly.type
_entity_poly.pdbx_seq_one_letter_code
_entity_poly.pdbx_strand_id
1 'polypeptide(L)'
;MSEGQVAGASGAGATASSGTGAGVQAAIAHAAQATGVDFRYLLAQAKLESSLDPTARAATSSATGLFQFTDATWLQTLGRHGADHGMAWVQQAIAGGQMADPGMRAQVMGLRYDANASALMAAELASDNKAGLSAQLGREPDATELYLAHFLGVGGAGQFLSALSADPSRSAASVLPRAAAANPTIFYSGSSARSLGDVMSLMRAKVDTAMSGGAGVLSLDALAATASPRIAYDAVAAEPAMASVPQGPVAREFHRRAAQAPSGTTGGSMAQALDSMLGATGAAAPANVRAAYARLAGLGL
;
A
#
# COMPACT_ATOMS: atom_id res chain seq x y z
N MET A 1 -10.24 -34.78 56.46
CA MET A 1 -10.82 -33.65 55.72
C MET A 1 -9.76 -33.16 54.75
N SER A 2 -9.98 -33.36 53.45
CA SER A 2 -9.08 -32.93 52.38
C SER A 2 -9.96 -32.25 51.35
N GLU A 3 -9.95 -30.91 51.36
CA GLU A 3 -10.53 -30.05 50.32
C GLU A 3 -9.69 -28.77 50.27
N GLY A 4 -9.30 -28.38 49.06
CA GLY A 4 -8.50 -27.18 48.78
C GLY A 4 -8.44 -26.95 47.28
N GLN A 5 -9.35 -26.08 46.82
CA GLN A 5 -9.82 -25.88 45.45
C GLN A 5 -9.02 -24.82 44.67
N VAL A 6 -9.18 -24.92 43.34
CA VAL A 6 -8.66 -24.18 42.18
C VAL A 6 -8.88 -22.65 42.11
N ALA A 7 -8.11 -22.03 41.18
CA ALA A 7 -8.29 -20.75 40.44
C ALA A 7 -7.29 -19.64 40.85
N GLY A 8 -6.72 -18.81 39.96
CA GLY A 8 -6.94 -18.51 38.55
C GLY A 8 -5.89 -17.51 38.04
N ALA A 9 -5.88 -17.29 36.74
CA ALA A 9 -4.90 -16.55 35.95
C ALA A 9 -4.75 -15.04 36.28
N SER A 10 -3.61 -14.46 35.91
CA SER A 10 -3.50 -13.03 35.57
C SER A 10 -2.38 -12.86 34.53
N GLY A 11 -2.79 -12.51 33.31
CA GLY A 11 -1.95 -12.38 32.14
C GLY A 11 -1.02 -11.16 32.17
N ALA A 12 0.18 -11.36 31.63
CA ALA A 12 1.10 -10.27 31.31
C ALA A 12 0.66 -9.63 29.97
N GLY A 13 0.03 -8.47 30.05
CA GLY A 13 -0.22 -7.61 28.91
C GLY A 13 1.09 -7.02 28.39
N ALA A 14 1.41 -7.31 27.13
CA ALA A 14 2.53 -6.73 26.42
C ALA A 14 2.27 -5.23 26.16
N THR A 15 3.20 -4.39 26.59
CA THR A 15 3.28 -2.97 26.29
C THR A 15 3.72 -2.75 24.84
N ALA A 16 2.77 -2.72 23.91
CA ALA A 16 3.02 -2.44 22.50
C ALA A 16 2.67 -0.99 22.15
N SER A 17 3.68 -0.11 22.04
CA SER A 17 3.54 1.18 21.32
C SER A 17 4.86 1.87 20.93
N SER A 18 6.03 1.37 21.33
CA SER A 18 7.35 1.95 20.98
C SER A 18 8.14 1.22 19.88
N GLY A 19 7.68 0.05 19.42
CA GLY A 19 8.44 -0.82 18.50
C GLY A 19 8.26 -0.53 16.99
N THR A 20 7.08 -0.08 16.55
CA THR A 20 6.79 0.09 15.11
C THR A 20 7.48 1.32 14.51
N GLY A 21 7.54 2.43 15.26
CA GLY A 21 8.14 3.68 14.78
C GLY A 21 9.67 3.60 14.60
N ALA A 22 10.36 2.88 15.48
CA ALA A 22 11.80 2.66 15.38
C ALA A 22 12.16 1.80 14.16
N GLY A 23 11.38 0.77 13.85
CA GLY A 23 11.56 -0.07 12.66
C GLY A 23 11.33 0.69 11.35
N VAL A 24 10.32 1.57 11.29
CA VAL A 24 10.06 2.41 10.12
C VAL A 24 11.21 3.40 9.85
N GLN A 25 11.72 4.06 10.90
CA GLN A 25 12.85 4.98 10.72
C GLN A 25 14.12 4.27 10.28
N ALA A 26 14.38 3.07 10.81
CA ALA A 26 15.49 2.23 10.39
C ALA A 26 15.37 1.84 8.89
N ALA A 27 14.18 1.44 8.45
CA ALA A 27 13.91 1.12 7.04
C ALA A 27 14.16 2.31 6.11
N ILE A 28 13.74 3.50 6.52
CA ILE A 28 13.98 4.75 5.77
C ILE A 28 15.47 5.09 5.74
N ALA A 29 16.20 4.91 6.85
CA ALA A 29 17.64 5.13 6.91
C ALA A 29 18.41 4.17 5.99
N HIS A 30 18.03 2.90 5.99
CA HIS A 30 18.60 1.90 5.08
C HIS A 30 18.36 2.27 3.60
N ALA A 31 17.13 2.65 3.24
CA ALA A 31 16.83 3.05 1.87
C ALA A 31 17.59 4.31 1.42
N ALA A 32 17.72 5.30 2.31
CA ALA A 32 18.53 6.49 2.06
C ALA A 32 19.99 6.13 1.77
N GLN A 33 20.58 5.24 2.59
CA GLN A 33 21.95 4.78 2.41
C GLN A 33 22.13 3.99 1.11
N ALA A 34 21.19 3.10 0.76
CA ALA A 34 21.28 2.23 -0.40
C ALA A 34 21.22 3.01 -1.74
N THR A 35 20.47 4.11 -1.77
CA THR A 35 20.16 4.85 -3.01
C THR A 35 20.83 6.23 -3.10
N GLY A 36 21.33 6.75 -1.99
CA GLY A 36 21.88 8.11 -1.89
C GLY A 36 20.84 9.22 -1.83
N VAL A 37 19.54 8.89 -1.72
CA VAL A 37 18.48 9.88 -1.48
C VAL A 37 18.54 10.36 -0.03
N ASP A 38 18.30 11.66 0.19
CA ASP A 38 18.37 12.25 1.52
C ASP A 38 17.36 11.60 2.50
N PHE A 39 17.85 11.20 3.67
CA PHE A 39 17.04 10.57 4.70
C PHE A 39 15.88 11.46 5.17
N ARG A 40 16.14 12.76 5.37
CA ARG A 40 15.11 13.67 5.87
C ARG A 40 14.01 13.82 4.84
N TYR A 41 14.35 13.89 3.55
CA TYR A 41 13.40 13.88 2.46
C TYR A 41 12.50 12.64 2.49
N LEU A 42 13.07 11.44 2.58
CA LEU A 42 12.28 10.21 2.64
C LEU A 42 11.40 10.14 3.90
N LEU A 43 11.93 10.59 5.04
CA LEU A 43 11.17 10.66 6.29
C LEU A 43 10.01 11.66 6.19
N ALA A 44 10.25 12.83 5.58
CA ALA A 44 9.22 13.83 5.33
C ALA A 44 8.14 13.32 4.39
N GLN A 45 8.54 12.63 3.31
CA GLN A 45 7.62 11.99 2.37
C GLN A 45 6.74 10.96 3.09
N ALA A 46 7.32 10.03 3.86
CA ALA A 46 6.55 9.04 4.61
C ALA A 46 5.59 9.66 5.65
N LYS A 47 5.98 10.78 6.29
CA LYS A 47 5.09 11.55 7.18
C LYS A 47 3.91 12.15 6.42
N LEU A 48 4.16 12.76 5.27
CA LEU A 48 3.12 13.39 4.44
C LEU A 48 2.15 12.36 3.86
N GLU A 49 2.67 11.20 3.43
CA GLU A 49 1.88 10.17 2.77
C GLU A 49 1.06 9.32 3.75
N SER A 50 1.66 8.85 4.84
CA SER A 50 0.99 7.89 5.74
C SER A 50 1.09 8.21 7.23
N SER A 51 1.67 9.34 7.61
CA SER A 51 2.02 9.63 9.02
C SER A 51 2.92 8.53 9.63
N LEU A 52 3.82 7.95 8.83
CA LEU A 52 4.72 6.84 9.20
C LEU A 52 4.02 5.50 9.47
N ASP A 53 2.77 5.33 9.03
CA ASP A 53 2.05 4.06 9.13
C ASP A 53 2.34 3.17 7.91
N PRO A 54 3.02 2.01 8.06
CA PRO A 54 3.27 1.09 6.96
C PRO A 54 2.01 0.30 6.53
N THR A 55 0.93 0.37 7.31
CA THR A 55 -0.35 -0.31 7.03
C THR A 55 -1.41 0.59 6.41
N ALA A 56 -1.08 1.87 6.21
CA ALA A 56 -2.01 2.87 5.69
C ALA A 56 -2.59 2.48 4.33
N ARG A 57 -3.85 2.85 4.12
CA ARG A 57 -4.56 2.61 2.87
C ARG A 57 -5.52 3.77 2.58
N ALA A 58 -5.41 4.33 1.38
CA ALA A 58 -6.31 5.38 0.95
C ALA A 58 -7.71 4.83 0.69
N ALA A 59 -8.74 5.59 1.07
CA ALA A 59 -10.14 5.18 0.86
C ALA A 59 -10.59 5.33 -0.61
N THR A 60 -9.95 6.22 -1.37
CA THR A 60 -10.39 6.65 -2.70
C THR A 60 -9.46 6.20 -3.82
N SER A 61 -8.38 5.48 -3.52
CA SER A 61 -7.40 5.03 -4.50
C SER A 61 -6.76 3.69 -4.09
N SER A 62 -5.90 3.15 -4.95
CA SER A 62 -5.10 1.95 -4.64
C SER A 62 -3.85 2.24 -3.81
N ALA A 63 -3.65 3.50 -3.42
CA ALA A 63 -2.50 3.94 -2.66
C ALA A 63 -2.43 3.20 -1.32
N THR A 64 -1.31 2.53 -1.07
CA THR A 64 -1.13 1.62 0.07
C THR A 64 0.29 1.72 0.64
N GLY A 65 0.41 1.57 1.95
CA GLY A 65 1.67 1.42 2.66
C GLY A 65 2.33 2.75 3.05
N LEU A 66 3.56 2.62 3.56
CA LEU A 66 4.34 3.72 4.14
C LEU A 66 4.50 4.95 3.21
N PHE A 67 4.60 4.70 1.90
CA PHE A 67 4.77 5.73 0.89
C PHE A 67 3.58 5.82 -0.08
N GLN A 68 2.42 5.27 0.31
CA GLN A 68 1.16 5.38 -0.43
C GLN A 68 1.27 5.02 -1.93
N PHE A 69 2.01 3.96 -2.26
CA PHE A 69 2.16 3.51 -3.64
C PHE A 69 0.83 3.06 -4.26
N THR A 70 0.48 3.63 -5.43
CA THR A 70 -0.59 3.08 -6.27
C THR A 70 -0.17 1.74 -6.87
N ASP A 71 -1.16 0.94 -7.29
CA ASP A 71 -0.88 -0.37 -7.91
C ASP A 71 0.07 -0.26 -9.12
N ALA A 72 -0.16 0.72 -9.99
CA ALA A 72 0.62 0.89 -11.21
C ALA A 72 2.05 1.34 -10.91
N THR A 73 2.21 2.36 -10.06
CA THR A 73 3.53 2.88 -9.67
C THR A 73 4.34 1.83 -8.94
N TRP A 74 3.71 1.02 -8.06
CA TRP A 74 4.37 -0.06 -7.34
C TRP A 74 5.00 -1.08 -8.28
N LEU A 75 4.19 -1.62 -9.21
CA LEU A 75 4.64 -2.63 -10.16
C LEU A 75 5.70 -2.09 -11.13
N GLN A 76 5.55 -0.84 -11.57
CA GLN A 76 6.56 -0.20 -12.41
C GLN A 76 7.90 -0.05 -11.69
N THR A 77 7.88 0.36 -10.42
CA THR A 77 9.10 0.59 -9.63
C THR A 77 9.80 -0.73 -9.31
N LEU A 78 9.06 -1.75 -8.86
CA LEU A 78 9.59 -3.10 -8.65
C LEU A 78 10.13 -3.73 -9.93
N GLY A 79 9.44 -3.54 -11.06
CA GLY A 79 9.88 -4.06 -12.34
C GLY A 79 11.21 -3.45 -12.82
N ARG A 80 11.57 -2.27 -12.33
CA ARG A 80 12.85 -1.60 -12.66
C ARG A 80 13.94 -1.94 -11.65
N HIS A 81 13.63 -1.80 -10.36
CA HIS A 81 14.63 -1.74 -9.30
C HIS A 81 14.56 -2.92 -8.32
N GLY A 82 13.58 -3.82 -8.47
CA GLY A 82 13.38 -4.93 -7.54
C GLY A 82 14.63 -5.81 -7.40
N ALA A 83 15.27 -6.17 -8.51
CA ALA A 83 16.47 -7.00 -8.49
C ALA A 83 17.66 -6.36 -7.77
N ASP A 84 17.82 -5.03 -7.88
CA ASP A 84 18.91 -4.28 -7.25
C ASP A 84 18.86 -4.39 -5.72
N HIS A 85 17.66 -4.66 -5.18
CA HIS A 85 17.37 -4.77 -3.75
C HIS A 85 17.03 -6.20 -3.30
N GLY A 86 17.47 -7.21 -4.04
CA GLY A 86 17.28 -8.63 -3.67
C GLY A 86 15.88 -9.18 -3.95
N MET A 87 15.04 -8.45 -4.68
CA MET A 87 13.71 -8.87 -5.13
C MET A 87 13.70 -9.30 -6.61
N ALA A 88 14.75 -9.97 -7.08
CA ALA A 88 14.88 -10.38 -8.49
C ALA A 88 13.72 -11.29 -8.94
N TRP A 89 13.21 -12.13 -8.04
CA TRP A 89 12.02 -12.96 -8.31
C TRP A 89 10.77 -12.12 -8.57
N VAL A 90 10.62 -10.96 -7.91
CA VAL A 90 9.47 -10.04 -8.12
C VAL A 90 9.55 -9.45 -9.52
N GLN A 91 10.73 -8.97 -9.92
CA GLN A 91 10.95 -8.45 -11.25
C GLN A 91 10.64 -9.50 -12.32
N GLN A 92 11.09 -10.75 -12.11
CA GLN A 92 10.79 -11.87 -12.99
C GLN A 92 9.29 -12.19 -13.03
N ALA A 93 8.60 -12.18 -11.90
CA ALA A 93 7.16 -12.42 -11.83
C ALA A 93 6.35 -11.37 -12.61
N ILE A 94 6.77 -10.10 -12.54
CA ILE A 94 6.16 -8.99 -13.28
C ILE A 94 6.42 -9.14 -14.78
N ALA A 95 7.68 -9.36 -15.18
CA ALA A 95 8.06 -9.48 -16.59
C ALA A 95 7.53 -10.76 -17.26
N GLY A 96 7.47 -11.87 -16.52
CA GLY A 96 7.06 -13.18 -17.00
C GLY A 96 5.54 -13.42 -17.02
N GLY A 97 4.73 -12.41 -16.68
CA GLY A 97 3.27 -12.52 -16.68
C GLY A 97 2.68 -13.36 -15.54
N GLN A 98 3.50 -13.75 -14.55
CA GLN A 98 3.07 -14.54 -13.38
C GLN A 98 2.11 -13.77 -12.48
N MET A 99 1.99 -12.45 -12.68
CA MET A 99 1.00 -11.58 -12.02
C MET A 99 -0.47 -11.93 -12.38
N ALA A 100 -0.70 -12.83 -13.34
CA ALA A 100 -2.02 -13.42 -13.60
C ALA A 100 -2.44 -14.43 -12.52
N ASP A 101 -1.46 -15.03 -11.82
CA ASP A 101 -1.73 -15.88 -10.66
C ASP A 101 -2.15 -15.00 -9.45
N PRO A 102 -3.34 -15.22 -8.86
CA PRO A 102 -3.81 -14.39 -7.75
C PRO A 102 -2.91 -14.44 -6.50
N GLY A 103 -2.28 -15.59 -6.23
CA GLY A 103 -1.38 -15.78 -5.09
C GLY A 103 -0.10 -14.97 -5.25
N MET A 104 0.56 -15.10 -6.40
CA MET A 104 1.72 -14.32 -6.78
C MET A 104 1.42 -12.83 -6.75
N ARG A 105 0.30 -12.41 -7.34
CA ARG A 105 -0.14 -11.01 -7.29
C ARG A 105 -0.30 -10.53 -5.86
N ALA A 106 -0.95 -11.30 -4.99
CA ALA A 106 -1.13 -10.92 -3.59
C ALA A 106 0.21 -10.75 -2.85
N GLN A 107 1.18 -11.65 -3.10
CA GLN A 107 2.52 -11.55 -2.51
C GLN A 107 3.24 -10.27 -2.96
N VAL A 108 3.30 -10.03 -4.27
CA VAL A 108 3.98 -8.85 -4.84
C VAL A 108 3.32 -7.54 -4.39
N MET A 109 1.98 -7.47 -4.38
CA MET A 109 1.28 -6.26 -3.94
C MET A 109 1.35 -6.06 -2.42
N GLY A 110 1.49 -7.15 -1.65
CA GLY A 110 1.59 -7.15 -0.20
C GLY A 110 2.91 -6.56 0.32
N LEU A 111 3.97 -6.60 -0.48
CA LEU A 111 5.25 -5.96 -0.17
C LEU A 111 5.14 -4.44 0.08
N ARG A 112 4.06 -3.78 -0.35
CA ARG A 112 3.79 -2.37 0.01
C ARG A 112 3.64 -2.13 1.50
N TYR A 113 3.21 -3.16 2.24
CA TYR A 113 3.08 -3.13 3.70
C TYR A 113 4.40 -3.41 4.43
N ASP A 114 5.42 -3.91 3.72
CA ASP A 114 6.75 -4.09 4.28
C ASP A 114 7.49 -2.74 4.27
N ALA A 115 7.87 -2.24 5.45
CA ALA A 115 8.48 -0.92 5.57
C ALA A 115 9.80 -0.80 4.79
N ASN A 116 10.60 -1.88 4.73
CA ASN A 116 11.88 -1.87 4.01
C ASN A 116 11.68 -1.87 2.50
N ALA A 117 10.82 -2.75 1.97
CA ALA A 117 10.56 -2.81 0.53
C ALA A 117 9.90 -1.51 0.06
N SER A 118 8.94 -1.00 0.82
CA SER A 118 8.27 0.28 0.55
C SER A 118 9.26 1.45 0.57
N ALA A 119 10.17 1.51 1.55
CA ALA A 119 11.20 2.55 1.63
C ALA A 119 12.23 2.48 0.49
N LEU A 120 12.72 1.29 0.16
CA LEU A 120 13.67 1.09 -0.93
C LEU A 120 13.07 1.51 -2.27
N MET A 121 11.85 1.07 -2.58
CA MET A 121 11.17 1.47 -3.81
C MET A 121 10.83 2.97 -3.81
N ALA A 122 10.48 3.57 -2.67
CA ALA A 122 10.25 5.01 -2.58
C ALA A 122 11.52 5.82 -2.85
N ALA A 123 12.66 5.34 -2.35
CA ALA A 123 13.96 5.95 -2.60
C ALA A 123 14.39 5.81 -4.06
N GLU A 124 14.18 4.66 -4.68
CA GLU A 124 14.45 4.47 -6.11
C GLU A 124 13.53 5.34 -7.00
N LEU A 125 12.24 5.42 -6.68
CA LEU A 125 11.33 6.31 -7.39
C LEU A 125 11.75 7.79 -7.24
N ALA A 126 12.22 8.19 -6.06
CA ALA A 126 12.76 9.52 -5.85
C ALA A 126 14.04 9.75 -6.66
N SER A 127 14.92 8.75 -6.75
CA SER A 127 16.12 8.79 -7.61
C SER A 127 15.76 8.96 -9.09
N ASP A 128 14.81 8.16 -9.61
CA ASP A 128 14.28 8.25 -10.98
C ASP A 128 13.70 9.65 -11.26
N ASN A 129 12.88 10.17 -10.35
CA ASN A 129 12.28 11.49 -10.46
C ASN A 129 13.34 12.60 -10.46
N LYS A 130 14.34 12.48 -9.58
CA LYS A 130 15.46 13.41 -9.47
C LYS A 130 16.26 13.45 -10.76
N ALA A 131 16.59 12.30 -11.34
CA ALA A 131 17.30 12.20 -12.61
C ALA A 131 16.50 12.84 -13.76
N GLY A 132 15.21 12.50 -13.87
CA GLY A 132 14.36 13.03 -14.92
C GLY A 132 14.09 14.54 -14.81
N LEU A 133 13.90 15.06 -13.60
CA LEU A 133 13.80 16.50 -13.39
C LEU A 133 15.12 17.22 -13.65
N SER A 134 16.25 16.66 -13.22
CA SER A 134 17.56 17.28 -13.45
C SER A 134 17.85 17.44 -14.93
N ALA A 135 17.49 16.44 -15.75
CA ALA A 135 17.62 16.51 -17.20
C ALA A 135 16.77 17.63 -17.83
N GLN A 136 15.62 17.96 -17.25
CA GLN A 136 14.73 19.01 -17.74
C GLN A 136 15.09 20.40 -17.23
N LEU A 137 15.56 20.50 -15.99
CA LEU A 137 15.87 21.77 -15.33
C LEU A 137 17.30 22.25 -15.59
N GLY A 138 18.22 21.36 -15.97
CA GLY A 138 19.64 21.66 -16.10
C GLY A 138 20.35 21.90 -14.76
N ARG A 139 19.69 21.59 -13.64
CA ARG A 139 20.17 21.67 -12.27
C ARG A 139 19.48 20.61 -11.43
N GLU A 140 20.03 20.29 -10.25
CA GLU A 140 19.29 19.45 -9.32
C GLU A 140 17.98 20.11 -8.87
N PRO A 141 16.88 19.32 -8.76
CA PRO A 141 15.67 19.75 -8.10
C PRO A 141 15.87 19.82 -6.59
N ASP A 142 15.27 20.81 -5.93
CA ASP A 142 15.20 20.83 -4.47
C ASP A 142 14.18 19.79 -3.93
N ALA A 143 14.13 19.61 -2.60
CA ALA A 143 13.23 18.65 -1.97
C ALA A 143 11.74 18.87 -2.30
N THR A 144 11.31 20.12 -2.50
CA THR A 144 9.92 20.41 -2.82
C THR A 144 9.64 20.15 -4.30
N GLU A 145 10.57 20.47 -5.18
CA GLU A 145 10.49 20.15 -6.61
C GLU A 145 10.49 18.63 -6.82
N LEU A 146 11.26 17.88 -6.03
CA LEU A 146 11.26 16.43 -6.05
C LEU A 146 9.93 15.86 -5.55
N TYR A 147 9.36 16.40 -4.47
CA TYR A 147 8.03 16.02 -3.99
C TYR A 147 6.93 16.38 -5.00
N LEU A 148 7.08 17.48 -5.73
CA LEU A 148 6.18 17.84 -6.82
C LEU A 148 6.21 16.78 -7.94
N ALA A 149 7.37 16.23 -8.28
CA ALA A 149 7.48 15.11 -9.21
C ALA A 149 6.88 13.80 -8.67
N HIS A 150 6.96 13.55 -7.36
CA HIS A 150 6.22 12.43 -6.75
C HIS A 150 4.70 12.58 -6.98
N PHE A 151 4.17 13.78 -6.74
CA PHE A 151 2.74 14.07 -6.83
C PHE A 151 2.20 14.15 -8.26
N LEU A 152 2.91 14.81 -9.18
CA LEU A 152 2.47 15.06 -10.56
C LEU A 152 3.03 14.08 -11.59
N GLY A 153 3.98 13.24 -11.18
CA GLY A 153 4.91 12.59 -12.09
C GLY A 153 5.96 13.56 -12.65
N VAL A 154 7.11 13.02 -13.06
CA VAL A 154 8.25 13.81 -13.56
C VAL A 154 7.88 14.74 -14.73
N GLY A 155 7.06 14.29 -15.67
CA GLY A 155 6.64 15.12 -16.81
C GLY A 155 5.72 16.28 -16.41
N GLY A 156 4.78 16.04 -15.50
CA GLY A 156 3.88 17.07 -15.00
C GLY A 156 4.61 18.10 -14.15
N ALA A 157 5.54 17.67 -13.30
CA ALA A 157 6.40 18.55 -12.53
C ALA A 157 7.34 19.37 -13.41
N GLY A 158 7.93 18.78 -14.45
CA GLY A 158 8.71 19.50 -15.46
C GLY A 158 7.93 20.62 -16.13
N GLN A 159 6.73 20.30 -16.63
CA GLN A 159 5.84 21.29 -17.24
C GLN A 159 5.47 22.40 -16.24
N PHE A 160 5.17 22.04 -15.00
CA PHE A 160 4.85 23.00 -13.93
C PHE A 160 6.03 23.94 -13.66
N LEU A 161 7.24 23.40 -13.44
CA LEU A 161 8.42 24.18 -13.05
C LEU A 161 8.91 25.08 -14.20
N SER A 162 8.84 24.60 -15.44
CA SER A 162 9.10 25.43 -16.62
C SER A 162 8.12 26.60 -16.72
N ALA A 163 6.81 26.33 -16.55
CA ALA A 163 5.81 27.38 -16.57
C ALA A 163 5.96 28.36 -15.39
N LEU A 164 6.32 27.86 -14.19
CA LEU A 164 6.56 28.65 -12.99
C LEU A 164 7.73 29.62 -13.21
N SER A 165 8.81 29.14 -13.82
CA SER A 165 9.98 29.97 -14.12
C SER A 165 9.66 31.08 -15.14
N ALA A 166 8.71 30.84 -16.05
CA ALA A 166 8.33 31.80 -17.07
C ALA A 166 7.33 32.86 -16.54
N ASP A 167 6.32 32.43 -15.80
CA ASP A 167 5.31 33.32 -15.21
C ASP A 167 4.70 32.67 -13.95
N PRO A 168 5.17 33.07 -12.76
CA PRO A 168 4.64 32.55 -11.49
C PRO A 168 3.16 32.89 -11.24
N SER A 169 2.64 33.95 -11.87
CA SER A 169 1.26 34.41 -11.67
C SER A 169 0.24 33.65 -12.51
N ARG A 170 0.70 32.87 -13.49
CA ARG A 170 -0.16 32.05 -14.35
C ARG A 170 -0.95 31.02 -13.53
N SER A 171 -2.20 30.80 -13.89
CA SER A 171 -3.06 29.77 -13.28
C SER A 171 -2.46 28.37 -13.43
N ALA A 172 -2.21 27.70 -12.30
CA ALA A 172 -1.70 26.32 -12.29
C ALA A 172 -2.67 25.34 -12.92
N ALA A 173 -3.99 25.56 -12.73
CA ALA A 173 -5.04 24.74 -13.34
C ALA A 173 -5.08 24.87 -14.88
N SER A 174 -4.67 26.02 -15.42
CA SER A 174 -4.55 26.19 -16.88
C SER A 174 -3.37 25.42 -17.49
N VAL A 175 -2.30 25.22 -16.71
CA VAL A 175 -1.11 24.48 -17.14
C VAL A 175 -1.34 22.97 -17.01
N LEU A 176 -1.93 22.53 -15.90
CA LEU A 176 -2.14 21.12 -15.58
C LEU A 176 -3.62 20.81 -15.29
N PRO A 177 -4.52 20.87 -16.29
CA PRO A 177 -5.96 20.75 -16.07
C PRO A 177 -6.38 19.40 -15.49
N ARG A 178 -5.73 18.29 -15.88
CA ARG A 178 -6.04 16.96 -15.33
C ARG A 178 -5.64 16.83 -13.86
N ALA A 179 -4.44 17.32 -13.50
CA ALA A 179 -3.98 17.29 -12.13
C ALA A 179 -4.84 18.18 -11.22
N ALA A 180 -5.28 19.33 -11.74
CA ALA A 180 -6.19 20.23 -11.04
C ALA A 180 -7.57 19.62 -10.81
N ALA A 181 -8.11 18.89 -11.79
CA ALA A 181 -9.37 18.16 -11.64
C ALA A 181 -9.28 17.03 -10.60
N ALA A 182 -8.15 16.31 -10.57
CA ALA A 182 -7.93 15.23 -9.61
C ALA A 182 -7.65 15.74 -8.19
N ASN A 183 -7.07 16.94 -8.05
CA ASN A 183 -6.59 17.47 -6.78
C ASN A 183 -7.05 18.91 -6.55
N PRO A 184 -8.37 19.17 -6.46
CA PRO A 184 -8.89 20.53 -6.42
C PRO A 184 -8.41 21.33 -5.20
N THR A 185 -8.16 20.68 -4.06
CA THR A 185 -7.67 21.32 -2.83
C THR A 185 -6.26 21.91 -2.98
N ILE A 186 -5.46 21.39 -3.92
CA ILE A 186 -4.11 21.87 -4.20
C ILE A 186 -4.14 22.99 -5.25
N PHE A 187 -4.98 22.88 -6.27
CA PHE A 187 -4.99 23.79 -7.41
C PHE A 187 -5.96 24.98 -7.28
N TYR A 188 -6.85 24.96 -6.28
CA TYR A 188 -7.86 26.00 -6.07
C TYR A 188 -7.89 26.50 -4.63
N SER A 189 -8.43 27.69 -4.44
CA SER A 189 -8.81 28.29 -3.17
C SER A 189 -10.26 28.76 -3.29
N GLY A 190 -11.20 27.98 -2.75
CA GLY A 190 -12.62 28.16 -3.06
C GLY A 190 -12.88 27.95 -4.56
N SER A 191 -13.51 28.92 -5.22
CA SER A 191 -13.77 28.90 -6.66
C SER A 191 -12.61 29.45 -7.51
N SER A 192 -11.57 30.02 -6.89
CA SER A 192 -10.47 30.67 -7.61
C SER A 192 -9.31 29.71 -7.84
N ALA A 193 -8.79 29.65 -9.07
CA ALA A 193 -7.60 28.88 -9.39
C ALA A 193 -6.36 29.54 -8.76
N ARG A 194 -5.51 28.74 -8.12
CA ARG A 194 -4.21 29.18 -7.61
C ARG A 194 -3.24 29.43 -8.75
N SER A 195 -2.35 30.39 -8.56
CA SER A 195 -1.20 30.57 -9.46
C SER A 195 -0.18 29.44 -9.28
N LEU A 196 0.75 29.28 -10.23
CA LEU A 196 1.87 28.36 -10.08
C LEU A 196 2.69 28.70 -8.82
N GLY A 197 2.92 29.99 -8.55
CA GLY A 197 3.63 30.45 -7.36
C GLY A 197 2.91 30.08 -6.06
N ASP A 198 1.58 30.19 -6.03
CA ASP A 198 0.78 29.82 -4.85
C ASP A 198 0.82 28.31 -4.58
N VAL A 199 0.73 27.49 -5.64
CA VAL A 199 0.84 26.03 -5.51
C VAL A 199 2.24 25.65 -5.03
N MET A 200 3.29 26.24 -5.60
CA MET A 200 4.67 26.00 -5.18
C MET A 200 4.90 26.37 -3.72
N SER A 201 4.38 27.53 -3.28
CA SER A 201 4.48 28.00 -1.89
C SER A 201 3.75 27.07 -0.92
N LEU A 202 2.56 26.59 -1.31
CA LEU A 202 1.79 25.62 -0.53
C LEU A 202 2.56 24.30 -0.37
N MET A 203 3.14 23.79 -1.45
CA MET A 203 3.94 22.55 -1.39
C MET A 203 5.18 22.73 -0.54
N ARG A 204 5.88 23.86 -0.68
CA ARG A 204 7.10 24.16 0.08
C ARG A 204 6.80 24.20 1.58
N ALA A 205 5.74 24.88 1.99
CA ALA A 205 5.31 24.91 3.40
C ALA A 205 5.02 23.51 3.97
N LYS A 206 4.38 22.63 3.19
CA LYS A 206 4.12 21.23 3.59
C LYS A 206 5.40 20.44 3.78
N VAL A 207 6.31 20.50 2.79
CA VAL A 207 7.58 19.77 2.82
C VAL A 207 8.47 20.30 3.95
N ASP A 208 8.62 21.61 4.10
CA ASP A 208 9.42 22.22 5.16
C ASP A 208 8.93 21.84 6.56
N THR A 209 7.61 21.79 6.75
CA THR A 209 7.00 21.35 8.02
C THR A 209 7.33 19.89 8.30
N ALA A 210 7.19 19.00 7.31
CA ALA A 210 7.49 17.58 7.46
C ALA A 210 9.00 17.31 7.69
N MET A 211 9.86 18.07 7.01
CA MET A 211 11.33 18.03 7.15
C MET A 211 11.80 18.54 8.51
N SER A 212 11.13 19.55 9.07
CA SER A 212 11.49 20.15 10.37
C SER A 212 10.94 19.35 11.56
N GLY A 213 9.83 18.64 11.39
CA GLY A 213 9.06 17.94 12.42
C GLY A 213 9.66 16.63 12.96
N GLY A 214 10.98 16.50 13.07
CA GLY A 214 11.60 15.49 13.94
C GLY A 214 12.36 14.36 13.25
N ALA A 215 13.66 14.32 13.52
CA ALA A 215 14.28 13.21 14.23
C ALA A 215 15.18 13.86 15.29
N GLY A 216 14.97 13.54 16.57
CA GLY A 216 16.02 13.78 17.57
C GLY A 216 17.29 13.10 17.09
N VAL A 217 18.44 13.72 17.34
CA VAL A 217 19.78 13.35 16.84
C VAL A 217 20.11 11.88 17.17
N LEU A 218 19.63 10.96 16.33
CA LEU A 218 20.04 9.57 16.28
C LEU A 218 20.91 9.46 15.03
N SER A 219 22.09 8.85 15.18
CA SER A 219 23.00 8.67 14.05
C SER A 219 22.30 7.86 12.95
N LEU A 220 22.33 8.37 11.71
CA LEU A 220 21.78 7.67 10.55
C LEU A 220 22.41 6.29 10.39
N ASP A 221 23.72 6.17 10.66
CA ASP A 221 24.42 4.89 10.63
C ASP A 221 23.92 3.93 11.72
N ALA A 222 23.53 4.46 12.89
CA ALA A 222 22.98 3.64 13.97
C ALA A 222 21.54 3.19 13.68
N LEU A 223 20.71 4.02 13.04
CA LEU A 223 19.37 3.66 12.58
C LEU A 223 19.43 2.68 11.39
N ALA A 224 20.38 2.85 10.48
CA ALA A 224 20.58 1.93 9.37
C ALA A 224 21.16 0.59 9.86
N ALA A 225 22.05 0.59 10.86
CA ALA A 225 22.60 -0.64 11.43
C ALA A 225 21.57 -1.49 12.19
N THR A 226 20.49 -0.89 12.70
CA THR A 226 19.37 -1.64 13.30
C THR A 226 18.41 -2.20 12.26
N ALA A 227 18.39 -1.66 11.03
CA ALA A 227 17.81 -2.32 9.87
C ALA A 227 18.78 -3.44 9.44
N SER A 228 18.54 -4.67 9.92
CA SER A 228 19.44 -5.82 9.77
C SER A 228 19.98 -6.04 8.35
N PRO A 229 21.23 -6.57 8.20
CA PRO A 229 21.85 -6.75 6.90
C PRO A 229 21.23 -7.93 6.16
N ARG A 230 20.66 -7.62 4.97
CA ARG A 230 20.01 -8.54 4.01
C ARG A 230 18.73 -9.17 4.52
N ILE A 231 17.64 -8.42 4.44
CA ILE A 231 16.30 -9.01 4.36
C ILE A 231 16.24 -9.73 3.02
N ALA A 232 16.34 -11.05 3.05
CA ALA A 232 16.03 -11.87 1.89
C ALA A 232 14.50 -11.78 1.68
N TYR A 233 14.10 -11.08 0.63
CA TYR A 233 12.74 -11.17 0.12
C TYR A 233 12.66 -12.46 -0.65
N ASP A 234 12.54 -13.61 0.01
CA ASP A 234 12.23 -14.85 -0.69
C ASP A 234 10.74 -14.90 -0.98
N ALA A 235 10.36 -15.37 -2.17
CA ALA A 235 8.99 -15.74 -2.42
C ALA A 235 8.63 -16.81 -1.39
N VAL A 236 7.66 -16.54 -0.51
CA VAL A 236 7.03 -17.61 0.26
C VAL A 236 6.38 -18.51 -0.76
N ALA A 237 7.01 -19.65 -1.05
CA ALA A 237 6.34 -20.75 -1.71
C ALA A 237 5.01 -20.91 -0.97
N ALA A 238 3.89 -20.94 -1.71
CA ALA A 238 2.62 -21.27 -1.10
C ALA A 238 2.83 -22.59 -0.35
N GLU A 239 2.95 -22.52 0.98
CA GLU A 239 3.10 -23.70 1.80
C GLU A 239 1.93 -24.63 1.40
N PRO A 240 2.17 -25.93 1.16
CA PRO A 240 1.05 -26.85 1.04
C PRO A 240 0.23 -26.65 2.31
N ALA A 241 -1.02 -26.24 2.12
CA ALA A 241 -1.94 -25.84 3.18
C ALA A 241 -1.70 -26.71 4.42
N MET A 242 -1.39 -26.04 5.53
CA MET A 242 -1.21 -26.66 6.83
C MET A 242 -2.11 -27.88 6.98
N ALA A 243 -1.46 -29.02 7.22
CA ALA A 243 -2.09 -30.30 7.43
C ALA A 243 -3.37 -30.15 8.29
N SER A 244 -4.50 -30.48 7.67
CA SER A 244 -5.73 -30.98 8.29
C SER A 244 -6.18 -30.31 9.59
N VAL A 245 -6.89 -29.18 9.47
CA VAL A 245 -7.98 -28.90 10.43
C VAL A 245 -9.08 -29.93 10.14
N PRO A 246 -9.60 -30.69 11.13
CA PRO A 246 -10.68 -31.65 10.90
C PRO A 246 -11.91 -30.96 10.31
N GLN A 247 -12.11 -31.07 9.01
CA GLN A 247 -13.24 -30.46 8.33
C GLN A 247 -14.51 -31.26 8.63
N GLY A 248 -15.53 -30.56 9.15
CA GLY A 248 -16.88 -31.11 9.30
C GLY A 248 -17.44 -31.63 7.97
N PRO A 249 -18.43 -32.54 7.99
CA PRO A 249 -18.95 -33.22 6.79
C PRO A 249 -19.44 -32.26 5.69
N VAL A 250 -19.93 -31.07 6.05
CA VAL A 250 -20.37 -30.04 5.08
C VAL A 250 -19.21 -29.42 4.32
N ALA A 251 -18.10 -29.11 5.00
CA ALA A 251 -16.91 -28.55 4.37
C ALA A 251 -16.28 -29.56 3.39
N ARG A 252 -16.33 -30.87 3.71
CA ARG A 252 -15.84 -31.93 2.80
C ARG A 252 -16.69 -32.06 1.52
N GLU A 253 -18.00 -31.90 1.60
CA GLU A 253 -18.87 -31.90 0.42
C GLU A 253 -18.61 -30.70 -0.48
N PHE A 254 -18.43 -29.51 0.11
CA PHE A 254 -18.16 -28.28 -0.63
C PHE A 254 -16.85 -28.36 -1.43
N HIS A 255 -15.76 -28.80 -0.79
CA HIS A 255 -14.47 -28.95 -1.45
C HIS A 255 -14.49 -30.01 -2.56
N ARG A 256 -15.20 -31.13 -2.35
CA ARG A 256 -15.35 -32.17 -3.38
C ARG A 256 -16.11 -31.67 -4.61
N ARG A 257 -17.18 -30.88 -4.44
CA ARG A 257 -17.92 -30.31 -5.57
C ARG A 257 -17.15 -29.21 -6.28
N ALA A 258 -16.42 -28.39 -5.54
CA ALA A 258 -15.54 -27.37 -6.12
C ALA A 258 -14.43 -27.99 -6.98
N ALA A 259 -13.87 -29.14 -6.56
CA ALA A 259 -12.86 -29.88 -7.32
C ALA A 259 -13.42 -30.63 -8.55
N GLN A 260 -14.73 -30.78 -8.67
CA GLN A 260 -15.40 -31.51 -9.76
C GLN A 260 -16.14 -30.61 -10.75
N ALA A 261 -16.10 -29.28 -10.57
CA ALA A 261 -16.76 -28.33 -11.46
C ALA A 261 -15.97 -28.17 -12.78
N PRO A 262 -16.58 -28.34 -13.97
CA PRO A 262 -15.92 -28.12 -15.25
C PRO A 262 -15.53 -26.65 -15.41
N SER A 263 -14.29 -26.40 -15.83
CA SER A 263 -13.79 -25.07 -16.15
C SER A 263 -14.40 -24.59 -17.48
N GLY A 264 -15.50 -23.84 -17.41
CA GLY A 264 -16.04 -23.16 -18.58
C GLY A 264 -17.46 -22.67 -18.43
N THR A 265 -17.63 -21.40 -18.04
CA THR A 265 -18.56 -20.44 -18.69
C THR A 265 -18.40 -19.07 -18.03
N THR A 266 -18.12 -18.08 -18.87
CA THR A 266 -18.00 -16.66 -18.59
C THR A 266 -19.36 -16.01 -18.30
N GLY A 267 -19.42 -15.10 -17.32
CA GLY A 267 -20.27 -13.90 -17.43
C GLY A 267 -21.64 -13.85 -16.73
N GLY A 268 -21.81 -14.43 -15.54
CA GLY A 268 -23.00 -14.21 -14.71
C GLY A 268 -22.74 -13.23 -13.55
N SER A 269 -23.61 -12.24 -13.34
CA SER A 269 -23.50 -11.35 -12.17
C SER A 269 -23.93 -12.08 -10.89
N MET A 270 -23.43 -11.66 -9.72
CA MET A 270 -23.77 -12.24 -8.41
C MET A 270 -25.29 -12.31 -8.15
N ALA A 271 -26.07 -11.41 -8.76
CA ALA A 271 -27.52 -11.41 -8.66
C ALA A 271 -28.17 -12.62 -9.36
N GLN A 272 -27.59 -13.11 -10.47
CA GLN A 272 -28.08 -14.30 -11.17
C GLN A 272 -27.73 -15.60 -10.43
N ALA A 273 -26.60 -15.62 -9.71
CA ALA A 273 -26.26 -16.75 -8.84
C ALA A 273 -27.20 -16.87 -7.64
N LEU A 274 -27.71 -15.74 -7.12
CA LEU A 274 -28.67 -15.70 -6.01
C LEU A 274 -30.09 -16.08 -6.44
N ASP A 275 -30.55 -15.63 -7.62
CA ASP A 275 -31.87 -15.98 -8.16
C ASP A 275 -31.97 -17.48 -8.51
N SER A 276 -30.88 -18.05 -9.05
CA SER A 276 -30.74 -19.50 -9.28
C SER A 276 -30.75 -20.32 -7.99
N MET A 277 -30.28 -19.76 -6.87
CA MET A 277 -30.27 -20.47 -5.58
C MET A 277 -31.62 -20.41 -4.87
N LEU A 278 -32.39 -19.33 -5.01
CA LEU A 278 -33.71 -19.20 -4.39
C LEU A 278 -34.85 -19.81 -5.23
N GLY A 279 -34.70 -19.93 -6.55
CA GLY A 279 -35.72 -20.51 -7.43
C GLY A 279 -35.82 -22.04 -7.41
N ALA A 280 -34.87 -22.76 -6.80
CA ALA A 280 -34.79 -24.23 -6.83
C ALA A 280 -35.38 -24.93 -5.57
N THR A 281 -36.16 -24.24 -4.75
CA THR A 281 -36.87 -24.90 -3.63
C THR A 281 -38.17 -25.56 -4.09
N GLY A 282 -38.00 -26.65 -4.84
CA GLY A 282 -39.08 -27.52 -5.29
C GLY A 282 -38.80 -28.99 -5.01
N ALA A 283 -38.32 -29.35 -3.80
CA ALA A 283 -38.41 -30.72 -3.27
C ALA A 283 -38.13 -30.75 -1.74
N ALA A 284 -39.08 -31.33 -1.01
CA ALA A 284 -39.23 -31.48 0.45
C ALA A 284 -37.96 -31.53 1.34
N ALA A 285 -37.90 -30.62 2.32
CA ALA A 285 -36.92 -30.64 3.40
C ALA A 285 -37.19 -31.78 4.42
N PRO A 286 -36.15 -32.45 4.95
CA PRO A 286 -36.27 -33.48 5.99
C PRO A 286 -37.01 -33.02 7.26
N ALA A 287 -37.68 -33.93 7.97
CA ALA A 287 -38.54 -33.61 9.12
C ALA A 287 -37.82 -32.87 10.27
N ASN A 288 -36.53 -33.14 10.47
CA ASN A 288 -35.69 -32.44 11.45
C ASN A 288 -35.42 -30.98 11.07
N VAL A 289 -35.41 -30.65 9.78
CA VAL A 289 -35.22 -29.28 9.28
C VAL A 289 -36.52 -28.48 9.46
N ARG A 290 -37.68 -29.09 9.24
CA ARG A 290 -38.98 -28.46 9.54
C ARG A 290 -39.18 -28.20 11.04
N ALA A 291 -38.74 -29.11 11.90
CA ALA A 291 -38.80 -28.94 13.35
C ALA A 291 -37.88 -27.80 13.84
N ALA A 292 -36.71 -27.62 13.21
CA ALA A 292 -35.80 -26.52 13.49
C ALA A 292 -36.39 -25.16 13.06
N TYR A 293 -37.00 -25.09 11.88
CA TYR A 293 -37.63 -23.86 11.38
C TYR A 293 -38.87 -23.45 12.19
N ALA A 294 -39.70 -24.39 12.62
CA ALA A 294 -40.86 -24.10 13.47
C ALA A 294 -40.45 -23.55 14.86
N ARG A 295 -39.28 -23.96 15.39
CA ARG A 295 -38.73 -23.39 16.64
C ARG A 295 -38.19 -21.98 16.49
N LEU A 296 -37.67 -21.63 15.31
CA LEU A 296 -37.16 -20.29 15.00
C LEU A 296 -38.29 -19.29 14.70
N ALA A 297 -39.33 -19.73 13.98
CA ALA A 297 -40.50 -18.88 13.68
C ALA A 297 -41.32 -18.51 14.94
N GLY A 298 -41.29 -19.34 16.00
CA GLY A 298 -41.91 -19.03 17.29
C GLY A 298 -41.17 -17.99 18.14
N LEU A 299 -39.97 -17.56 17.72
CA LEU A 299 -39.13 -16.58 18.42
C LEU A 299 -39.12 -15.19 17.74
N GLY A 300 -39.92 -14.99 16.69
CA GLY A 300 -40.18 -13.66 16.12
C GLY A 300 -38.98 -12.94 15.51
N LEU A 301 -38.08 -13.67 14.85
CA LEU A 301 -37.08 -13.11 13.92
C LEU A 301 -37.49 -13.39 12.47
#